data_AF-A0A949SV74-F1
#
_entry.id   AF-A0A949SV74-F1
#
_cell.length_a   1.000
_cell.length_b   1.000
_cell.length_c   1.000
_cell.angle_alpha   90.00
_cell.angle_beta   90.00
_cell.angle_gamma   90.00
#
_symmetry.space_group_name_H-M   'P 1'
#
loop_
_entity.id
_entity.type
_entity.pdbx_description
1 polymer ?
#
loop_
_entity_poly.entity_id
_entity_poly.type
_entity_poly.pdbx_seq_one_letter_code
_entity_poly.pdbx_strand_id
1 'polypeptide(L)'
;MPLSRLSICLVIATLLAGCKSRPAPEKPVQALAETEYFLRYIKPLFATRCVACHRGAAAPAGLSLVQRSGLFAPRKRDRAFVVPGDPSASLLLTSVEASGSHPRTIPRVRGTLTDWELGALHEWIEDGAFWPDNPDGFIQPVDPLLGKVQR
;
A
#
# COMPACT_ATOMS: atom_id res chain seq x y z
N MET A 1 -36.55 -33.40 62.81
CA MET A 1 -35.88 -33.33 61.49
C MET A 1 -35.97 -31.89 61.01
N PRO A 2 -34.84 -31.25 60.65
CA PRO A 2 -34.66 -29.80 60.84
C PRO A 2 -35.26 -28.92 59.75
N LEU A 3 -35.81 -27.81 60.20
CA LEU A 3 -35.92 -26.52 59.51
C LEU A 3 -34.51 -25.96 59.25
N SER A 4 -34.19 -25.46 58.05
CA SER A 4 -33.19 -24.38 57.86
C SER A 4 -33.18 -23.91 56.40
N ARG A 5 -33.77 -22.77 56.07
CA ARG A 5 -33.19 -21.40 55.95
C ARG A 5 -32.94 -21.01 54.50
N LEU A 6 -33.63 -19.94 54.10
CA LEU A 6 -33.33 -19.07 52.98
C LEU A 6 -31.82 -18.78 52.90
N SER A 7 -31.28 -18.79 51.67
CA SER A 7 -30.27 -17.82 51.27
C SER A 7 -30.46 -17.49 49.79
N ILE A 8 -31.25 -16.44 49.60
CA ILE A 8 -31.29 -15.62 48.39
C ILE A 8 -29.91 -14.96 48.29
N CYS A 9 -29.12 -15.32 47.28
CA CYS A 9 -28.05 -14.47 46.77
C CYS A 9 -28.38 -14.19 45.30
N LEU A 10 -29.17 -13.14 45.13
CA LEU A 10 -29.45 -12.48 43.87
C LEU A 10 -28.12 -11.95 43.29
N VAL A 11 -27.48 -12.71 42.41
CA VAL A 11 -26.33 -12.21 41.64
C VAL A 11 -26.90 -11.34 40.51
N ILE A 12 -27.23 -10.08 40.83
CA ILE A 12 -27.42 -9.04 39.82
C ILE A 12 -26.04 -8.73 39.25
N ALA A 13 -25.59 -9.53 38.28
CA ALA A 13 -24.47 -9.17 37.44
C ALA A 13 -24.93 -8.01 36.56
N THR A 14 -24.48 -6.82 36.91
CA THR A 14 -24.68 -5.56 36.20
C THR A 14 -24.22 -5.68 34.75
N LEU A 15 -25.17 -5.94 33.83
CA LEU A 15 -25.00 -5.68 32.40
C LEU A 15 -24.88 -4.16 32.19
N LEU A 16 -23.69 -3.61 32.46
CA LEU A 16 -23.25 -2.40 31.80
C LEU A 16 -22.96 -2.76 30.35
N ALA A 17 -24.03 -2.90 29.56
CA ALA A 17 -23.99 -2.86 28.12
C ALA A 17 -23.55 -1.45 27.71
N GLY A 18 -22.24 -1.20 27.81
CA GLY A 18 -21.61 -0.02 27.24
C GLY A 18 -21.89 -0.06 25.75
N CYS A 19 -22.78 0.80 25.29
CA CYS A 19 -22.93 1.15 23.88
C CYS A 19 -21.58 1.70 23.40
N LYS A 20 -20.71 0.81 22.92
CA LYS A 20 -19.58 1.22 22.09
C LYS A 20 -20.18 1.77 20.80
N SER A 21 -20.34 3.10 20.73
CA SER A 21 -20.71 3.79 19.51
C SER A 21 -19.75 3.35 18.41
N ARG A 22 -20.28 2.71 17.35
CA ARG A 22 -19.50 2.47 16.13
C ARG A 22 -19.19 3.83 15.51
N PRO A 23 -17.92 4.16 15.23
CA PRO A 23 -17.63 5.34 14.44
C PRO A 23 -18.37 5.25 13.10
N ALA A 24 -18.88 6.39 12.64
CA ALA A 24 -19.52 6.53 11.34
C ALA A 24 -18.54 6.15 10.21
N PRO A 25 -19.02 5.74 9.03
CA PRO A 25 -18.12 5.40 7.92
C PRO A 25 -17.36 6.64 7.42
N GLU A 26 -16.04 6.68 7.61
CA GLU A 26 -15.08 7.69 7.09
C GLU A 26 -14.99 7.78 5.54
N LYS A 27 -15.87 7.05 4.83
CA LYS A 27 -15.70 6.55 3.46
C LYS A 27 -15.44 7.59 2.35
N PRO A 28 -16.04 8.79 2.31
CA PRO A 28 -15.84 9.68 1.16
C PRO A 28 -14.58 10.54 1.23
N VAL A 29 -14.24 11.07 2.41
CA VAL A 29 -13.11 12.01 2.57
C VAL A 29 -11.78 11.27 2.52
N GLN A 30 -11.71 10.10 3.13
CA GLN A 30 -10.53 9.25 3.10
C GLN A 30 -10.19 8.78 1.67
N ALA A 31 -11.18 8.28 0.92
CA ALA A 31 -10.96 7.84 -0.47
C ALA A 31 -10.48 8.98 -1.39
N LEU A 32 -10.93 10.21 -1.15
CA LEU A 32 -10.45 11.39 -1.86
C LEU A 32 -8.98 11.69 -1.52
N ALA A 33 -8.63 11.68 -0.24
CA ALA A 33 -7.26 11.93 0.22
C ALA A 33 -6.28 10.86 -0.32
N GLU A 34 -6.65 9.58 -0.24
CA GLU A 34 -5.88 8.46 -0.78
C GLU A 34 -5.67 8.58 -2.29
N THR A 35 -6.72 8.97 -3.02
CA THR A 35 -6.65 9.23 -4.47
C THR A 35 -5.71 10.40 -4.78
N GLU A 36 -5.85 11.51 -4.07
CA GLU A 36 -4.99 12.69 -4.27
C GLU A 36 -3.53 12.36 -3.98
N TYR A 37 -3.25 11.64 -2.88
CA TYR A 37 -1.90 11.21 -2.52
C TYR A 37 -1.28 10.35 -3.62
N PHE A 38 -2.01 9.34 -4.09
CA PHE A 38 -1.53 8.48 -5.18
C PHE A 38 -1.22 9.28 -6.44
N LEU A 39 -2.14 10.15 -6.87
CA LEU A 39 -1.96 10.92 -8.12
C LEU A 39 -0.84 11.94 -8.02
N ARG A 40 -0.64 12.54 -6.84
CA ARG A 40 0.36 13.59 -6.63
C ARG A 40 1.76 13.04 -6.41
N TYR A 41 1.89 11.89 -5.75
CA TYR A 41 3.18 11.40 -5.26
C TYR A 41 3.59 10.07 -5.89
N ILE A 42 2.68 9.08 -5.89
CA ILE A 42 3.03 7.71 -6.27
C ILE A 42 3.05 7.51 -7.77
N LYS A 43 2.01 7.97 -8.47
CA LYS A 43 1.91 7.91 -9.93
C LYS A 43 3.12 8.53 -10.64
N PRO A 44 3.53 9.79 -10.35
CA PRO A 44 4.70 10.38 -11.00
C PRO A 44 6.01 9.69 -10.61
N LEU A 45 6.15 9.21 -9.37
CA LEU A 45 7.33 8.44 -8.94
C LEU A 45 7.46 7.15 -9.75
N PHE A 46 6.40 6.34 -9.84
CA PHE A 46 6.43 5.12 -10.65
C PHE A 46 6.66 5.39 -12.13
N ALA A 47 6.03 6.44 -12.69
CA ALA A 47 6.22 6.82 -14.08
C ALA A 47 7.69 7.15 -14.40
N THR A 48 8.34 7.92 -13.53
CA THR A 48 9.69 8.46 -13.74
C THR A 48 10.80 7.51 -13.33
N ARG A 49 10.61 6.72 -12.27
CA ARG A 49 11.66 5.89 -11.67
C ARG A 49 11.56 4.41 -12.03
N CYS A 50 10.37 3.91 -12.35
CA CYS A 50 10.14 2.46 -12.36
C CYS A 50 9.64 1.92 -13.70
N VAL A 51 8.66 2.58 -14.33
CA VAL A 51 7.98 2.12 -15.56
C VAL A 51 8.92 2.04 -16.77
N ALA A 52 10.09 2.70 -16.74
CA ALA A 52 11.13 2.54 -17.75
C ALA A 52 11.54 1.07 -17.95
N CYS A 53 11.66 0.30 -16.86
CA CYS A 53 12.07 -1.10 -16.86
C CYS A 53 10.96 -2.07 -16.42
N HIS A 54 10.04 -1.63 -15.57
CA HIS A 54 8.94 -2.45 -15.04
C HIS A 54 7.67 -2.30 -15.86
N ARG A 55 7.77 -2.58 -17.16
CA ARG A 55 6.64 -2.60 -18.10
C ARG A 55 6.77 -3.72 -19.12
N GLY A 56 5.63 -4.19 -19.61
CA GLY A 56 5.56 -5.22 -20.66
C GLY A 56 6.03 -6.60 -20.20
N ALA A 57 6.09 -7.53 -21.16
CA ALA A 57 6.37 -8.95 -20.88
C ALA A 57 7.81 -9.23 -20.44
N ALA A 58 8.77 -8.36 -20.82
CA ALA A 58 10.18 -8.51 -20.49
C ALA A 58 10.57 -7.87 -19.14
N ALA A 59 9.59 -7.40 -18.36
CA ALA A 59 9.86 -6.71 -17.11
C ALA A 59 10.57 -7.64 -16.09
N PRO A 60 11.57 -7.12 -15.35
CA PRO A 60 12.25 -7.89 -14.31
C PRO A 60 11.26 -8.43 -13.28
N ALA A 61 11.46 -9.69 -12.88
CA ALA A 61 10.58 -10.43 -11.97
C ALA A 61 9.11 -10.54 -12.44
N GLY A 62 8.81 -10.24 -13.71
CA GLY A 62 7.45 -10.16 -14.23
C GLY A 62 6.63 -9.00 -13.64
N LEU A 63 7.28 -8.03 -12.99
CA LEU A 63 6.61 -6.89 -12.36
C LEU A 63 6.28 -5.81 -13.40
N SER A 64 5.00 -5.56 -13.63
CA SER A 64 4.53 -4.40 -14.37
C SER A 64 3.90 -3.37 -13.43
N LEU A 65 4.32 -2.11 -13.54
CA LEU A 65 3.80 -0.97 -12.77
C LEU A 65 2.88 -0.06 -13.59
N VAL A 66 2.44 -0.51 -14.76
CA VAL A 66 1.56 0.27 -15.65
C VAL A 66 0.13 0.32 -15.09
N GLN A 67 -0.27 -0.69 -14.33
CA GLN A 67 -1.60 -0.79 -13.72
C GLN A 67 -1.56 -1.61 -12.42
N ARG A 68 -2.57 -1.40 -11.57
CA ARG A 68 -2.71 -2.03 -10.25
C ARG A 68 -2.44 -3.54 -10.26
N SER A 69 -3.02 -4.27 -11.21
CA SER A 69 -2.94 -5.73 -11.24
C SER A 69 -1.49 -6.25 -11.33
N GLY A 70 -0.57 -5.51 -11.95
CA GLY A 70 0.82 -5.96 -12.09
C GLY A 70 1.59 -5.94 -10.77
N LEU A 71 1.23 -5.03 -9.86
CA LEU A 71 1.84 -4.91 -8.54
C LEU A 71 1.21 -5.85 -7.51
N PHE A 72 -0.11 -6.01 -7.56
CA PHE A 72 -0.88 -6.79 -6.60
C PHE A 72 -1.24 -8.21 -7.07
N ALA A 73 -0.72 -8.65 -8.22
CA ALA A 73 -0.93 -10.02 -8.69
C ALA A 73 -0.39 -11.05 -7.66
N PRO A 74 -1.13 -12.14 -7.39
CA PRO A 74 -0.65 -13.23 -6.56
C PRO A 74 0.68 -13.80 -7.08
N ARG A 75 1.62 -14.08 -6.18
CA ARG A 75 2.95 -14.61 -6.52
C ARG A 75 3.18 -15.97 -5.87
N LYS A 76 3.91 -16.85 -6.59
CA LYS A 76 4.20 -18.24 -6.17
C LYS A 76 5.20 -18.39 -5.00
N ARG A 77 5.81 -17.31 -4.51
CA ARG A 77 6.95 -17.36 -3.55
C ARG A 77 6.67 -16.62 -2.23
N ASP A 78 5.43 -16.60 -1.77
CA ASP A 78 5.00 -16.07 -0.46
C ASP A 78 5.46 -14.65 -0.11
N ARG A 79 5.87 -13.86 -1.11
CA ARG A 79 6.29 -12.47 -0.94
C ARG A 79 5.60 -11.62 -2.01
N ALA A 80 4.64 -10.81 -1.56
CA ALA A 80 3.98 -9.81 -2.38
C ALA A 80 4.96 -8.68 -2.71
N PHE A 81 4.74 -7.98 -3.83
CA PHE A 81 5.52 -6.77 -4.10
C PHE A 81 5.18 -5.66 -3.11
N VAL A 82 3.90 -5.54 -2.78
CA VAL A 82 3.37 -4.65 -1.75
C VAL A 82 2.37 -5.41 -0.90
N VAL A 83 2.47 -5.24 0.42
CA VAL A 83 1.52 -5.68 1.42
C VAL A 83 0.86 -4.41 1.98
N PRO A 84 -0.40 -4.11 1.62
CA PRO A 84 -1.14 -2.97 2.18
C PRO A 84 -1.10 -2.96 3.71
N GLY A 85 -0.68 -1.84 4.30
CA GLY A 85 -0.56 -1.66 5.76
C GLY A 85 0.72 -2.24 6.38
N ASP A 86 1.60 -2.87 5.59
CA ASP A 86 2.86 -3.44 6.09
C ASP A 86 4.04 -3.09 5.17
N PRO A 87 4.66 -1.92 5.39
CA PRO A 87 5.89 -1.52 4.71
C PRO A 87 7.01 -2.56 4.84
N SER A 88 7.16 -3.17 6.02
CA SER A 88 8.27 -4.10 6.32
C SER A 88 8.15 -5.43 5.57
N ALA A 89 6.92 -5.89 5.31
CA ALA A 89 6.65 -7.09 4.52
C ALA A 89 6.61 -6.83 3.00
N SER A 90 6.74 -5.57 2.58
CA SER A 90 6.65 -5.16 1.18
C SER A 90 8.00 -5.22 0.47
N LEU A 91 8.13 -6.15 -0.49
CA LEU A 91 9.36 -6.31 -1.28
C LEU A 91 9.78 -5.04 -2.02
N LEU A 92 8.84 -4.16 -2.38
CA LEU A 92 9.12 -2.89 -3.02
C LEU A 92 10.13 -2.09 -2.20
N LEU A 93 9.85 -1.87 -0.91
CA LEU A 93 10.71 -1.09 -0.01
C LEU A 93 12.04 -1.77 0.24
N THR A 94 12.02 -3.08 0.58
CA THR A 94 13.26 -3.83 0.77
C THR A 94 14.17 -3.78 -0.46
N SER A 95 13.59 -3.76 -1.66
CA SER A 95 14.35 -3.71 -2.91
C SER A 95 14.94 -2.33 -3.16
N VAL A 96 14.19 -1.25 -2.92
CA VAL A 96 14.68 0.11 -3.17
C VAL A 96 15.59 0.65 -2.07
N GLU A 97 15.49 0.12 -0.84
CA GLU A 97 16.39 0.44 0.28
C GLU A 97 17.73 -0.31 0.16
N ALA A 98 17.71 -1.54 -0.38
CA ALA A 98 18.93 -2.31 -0.66
C ALA A 98 19.69 -1.82 -1.90
N SER A 99 19.24 -0.73 -2.54
CA SER A 99 19.90 -0.09 -3.69
C SER A 99 21.23 0.54 -3.27
N GLY A 100 22.29 -0.25 -3.34
CA GLY A 100 23.65 0.16 -2.97
C GLY A 100 24.54 -1.00 -2.53
N SER A 101 23.95 -2.15 -2.17
CA SER A 101 24.66 -3.30 -1.60
C SER A 101 24.65 -4.56 -2.49
N HIS A 102 23.93 -4.55 -3.63
CA HIS A 102 23.87 -5.70 -4.53
C HIS A 102 23.80 -5.34 -6.04
N PRO A 103 24.60 -5.99 -6.91
CA PRO A 103 24.63 -5.70 -8.35
C PRO A 103 23.33 -6.03 -9.12
N ARG A 104 22.35 -6.66 -8.45
CA ARG A 104 21.03 -7.00 -9.00
C ARG A 104 19.89 -6.08 -8.50
N THR A 105 20.15 -5.14 -7.60
CA THR A 105 19.15 -4.18 -7.10
C THR A 105 19.08 -2.94 -8.00
N ILE A 106 17.87 -2.48 -8.28
CA ILE A 106 17.49 -1.35 -9.16
C ILE A 106 17.71 -0.01 -8.41
N PRO A 107 17.97 1.14 -9.07
CA PRO A 107 17.92 1.34 -10.52
C PRO A 107 19.28 1.62 -11.19
N ARG A 108 19.51 0.92 -12.30
CA ARG A 108 20.49 1.28 -13.34
C ARG A 108 20.14 2.61 -14.05
N VAL A 109 19.01 3.22 -13.69
CA VAL A 109 18.47 4.46 -14.25
C VAL A 109 18.43 5.50 -13.13
N ARG A 110 19.48 6.32 -13.05
CA ARG A 110 19.59 7.54 -12.23
C ARG A 110 19.42 7.36 -10.71
N GLY A 111 20.49 6.87 -10.08
CA GLY A 111 20.74 7.04 -8.64
C GLY A 111 19.73 6.34 -7.72
N THR A 112 20.04 6.36 -6.43
CA THR A 112 19.12 5.94 -5.36
C THR A 112 17.94 6.90 -5.31
N LEU A 113 16.76 6.42 -4.87
CA LEU A 113 15.63 7.30 -4.54
C LEU A 113 16.06 8.32 -3.48
N THR A 114 15.50 9.52 -3.53
CA THR A 114 15.67 10.50 -2.45
C THR A 114 14.92 10.05 -1.21
N ASP A 115 15.32 10.53 -0.03
CA ASP A 115 14.62 10.24 1.23
C ASP A 115 13.13 10.60 1.18
N TRP A 116 12.80 11.66 0.44
CA TRP A 116 11.41 12.07 0.24
C TRP A 116 10.63 11.10 -0.66
N GLU A 117 11.23 10.64 -1.76
CA GLU A 117 10.62 9.63 -2.64
C GLU A 117 10.43 8.29 -1.90
N LEU A 118 11.41 7.90 -1.08
CA LEU A 118 11.31 6.70 -0.24
C LEU A 118 10.24 6.86 0.82
N GLY A 119 10.18 8.00 1.50
CA GLY A 119 9.16 8.33 2.49
C GLY A 119 7.76 8.27 1.89
N ALA A 120 7.57 8.80 0.68
CA ALA A 120 6.28 8.74 -0.01
C ALA A 120 5.82 7.30 -0.29
N LEU A 121 6.74 6.41 -0.67
CA LEU A 121 6.42 4.98 -0.84
C LEU A 121 6.08 4.31 0.49
N HIS A 122 6.77 4.67 1.56
CA HIS A 122 6.53 4.11 2.89
C HIS A 122 5.14 4.48 3.40
N GLU A 123 4.83 5.78 3.42
CA GLU A 123 3.53 6.32 3.84
C GLU A 123 2.40 5.73 2.99
N TRP A 124 2.55 5.69 1.66
CA TRP A 124 1.55 5.09 0.80
C TRP A 124 1.25 3.63 1.11
N ILE A 125 2.28 2.82 1.42
CA ILE A 125 2.07 1.42 1.78
C ILE A 125 1.41 1.30 3.15
N GLU A 126 1.86 2.09 4.12
CA GLU A 126 1.30 2.16 5.47
C GLU A 126 -0.19 2.51 5.44
N ASP A 127 -0.58 3.43 4.56
CA ASP A 127 -1.97 3.85 4.32
C ASP A 127 -2.79 2.87 3.47
N GLY A 128 -2.31 1.63 3.28
CA GLY A 128 -3.06 0.59 2.59
C GLY A 128 -2.84 0.56 1.07
N ALA A 129 -1.82 1.25 0.57
CA ALA A 129 -1.36 1.19 -0.81
C ALA A 129 -2.48 1.44 -1.83
N PHE A 130 -3.27 2.50 -1.59
CA PHE A 130 -4.39 2.85 -2.47
C PHE A 130 -3.92 3.06 -3.92
N TRP A 131 -4.69 2.55 -4.86
CA TRP A 131 -4.41 2.67 -6.29
C TRP A 131 -5.76 2.73 -7.00
N PRO A 132 -6.09 3.82 -7.74
CA PRO A 132 -7.38 3.97 -8.41
C PRO A 132 -7.69 2.81 -9.37
N ASP A 133 -8.90 2.27 -9.32
CA ASP A 133 -9.41 1.25 -10.24
C ASP A 133 -10.06 1.84 -11.50
N ASN A 134 -9.83 3.14 -11.74
CA ASN A 134 -10.30 3.92 -12.87
C ASN A 134 -9.13 4.28 -13.81
N PRO A 135 -9.36 5.01 -14.93
CA PRO A 135 -8.29 5.41 -15.85
C PRO A 135 -7.15 6.22 -15.21
N ASP A 136 -7.39 6.91 -14.09
CA ASP A 136 -6.35 7.66 -13.37
C ASP A 136 -5.33 6.73 -12.71
N GLY A 137 -5.66 5.45 -12.51
CA GLY A 137 -4.73 4.42 -12.06
C GLY A 137 -3.75 3.94 -13.15
N PHE A 138 -3.93 4.31 -14.41
CA PHE A 138 -3.00 3.91 -15.48
C PHE A 138 -1.75 4.78 -15.47
N ILE A 139 -0.56 4.17 -15.52
CA ILE A 139 0.73 4.85 -15.53
C ILE A 139 1.39 4.71 -16.89
N GLN A 140 1.43 5.83 -17.62
CA GLN A 140 2.18 5.93 -18.87
C GLN A 140 3.68 6.08 -18.57
N PRO A 141 4.56 5.47 -19.38
CA PRO A 141 5.97 5.81 -19.34
C PRO A 141 6.16 7.30 -19.66
N VAL A 142 6.96 8.01 -18.87
CA VAL A 142 7.47 9.31 -19.31
C VAL A 142 8.59 9.07 -20.32
N ASP A 143 8.52 9.76 -21.46
CA ASP A 143 9.64 9.80 -22.40
C ASP A 143 10.79 10.60 -21.76
N PRO A 144 11.99 10.02 -21.56
CA PRO A 144 13.12 10.74 -21.00
C PRO A 144 13.58 11.93 -21.84
N LEU A 145 13.22 11.99 -23.12
CA LEU A 145 13.64 13.01 -24.09
C LEU A 145 12.57 14.06 -24.37
N LEU A 146 11.33 13.83 -23.93
CA LEU A 146 10.22 14.77 -24.05
C LEU A 146 9.59 14.88 -22.67
N GLY A 147 9.90 15.95 -21.94
CA GLY A 147 9.32 16.24 -20.61
C GLY A 147 7.81 16.51 -20.61
N LYS A 148 7.03 15.81 -21.44
CA LYS A 148 5.57 15.90 -21.54
C LYS A 148 4.99 14.49 -21.55
N VAL A 149 4.02 14.28 -20.65
CA VAL A 149 3.17 13.09 -20.60
C VAL A 149 2.52 12.92 -21.98
N GLN A 150 2.78 11.80 -22.67
CA GLN A 150 2.08 11.47 -23.90
C GLN A 150 0.62 11.13 -23.53
N ARG A 151 -0.31 11.95 -24.03
CA ARG A 151 -1.76 11.79 -23.88
C ARG A 151 -2.28 10.74 -24.85
#